data_AF-W3RRA2-F1
#
_entry.id   AF-W3RRA2-F1
#
_cell.length_a   1.000
_cell.length_b   1.000
_cell.length_c   1.000
_cell.angle_alpha   90.00
_cell.angle_beta   90.00
_cell.angle_gamma   90.00
#
_symmetry.space_group_name_H-M   'P 1'
#
loop_
_entity.id
_entity.type
_entity.pdbx_description
1 polymer ?
#
loop_
_entity_poly.entity_id
_entity_poly.type
_entity_poly.pdbx_seq_one_letter_code
_entity_poly.pdbx_strand_id
1 'polypeptide(L)'
;MWTAIRTLKTFTLADVVFAARTDDVVPSREAARKYIRRLQMAGYLALVNAETIASRSTWRLKPAMNTGPQAPEARRIETVALWDPNTQKFVPDDVVASEVLR
;
A
#
# COMPACT_ATOMS: atom_id res chain seq x y z
N MET A 1 -5.75 -6.08 -8.51
CA MET A 1 -4.65 -5.09 -8.61
C MET A 1 -3.28 -5.65 -8.23
N TRP A 2 -3.10 -6.24 -7.04
CA TRP A 2 -1.80 -6.79 -6.63
C TRP A 2 -1.25 -7.88 -7.58
N THR A 3 -2.10 -8.81 -8.02
CA THR A 3 -1.74 -9.82 -9.04
C THR A 3 -1.21 -9.18 -10.32
N ALA A 4 -1.85 -8.10 -10.80
CA ALA A 4 -1.41 -7.35 -11.98
C ALA A 4 -0.02 -6.72 -11.74
N ILE A 5 0.19 -6.08 -10.59
CA ILE A 5 1.48 -5.50 -10.19
C ILE A 5 2.60 -6.55 -10.17
N ARG A 6 2.34 -7.73 -9.57
CA ARG A 6 3.29 -8.85 -9.53
C ARG A 6 3.63 -9.39 -10.92
N THR A 7 2.63 -9.45 -11.80
CA THR A 7 2.79 -9.97 -13.16
C THR A 7 3.58 -9.00 -14.03
N LEU A 8 3.22 -7.71 -13.99
CA LEU A 8 3.84 -6.67 -14.82
C LEU A 8 5.27 -6.33 -14.37
N LYS A 9 5.55 -6.38 -13.06
CA LYS A 9 6.82 -6.00 -12.39
C LYS A 9 7.22 -4.55 -12.56
N THR A 10 7.18 -3.99 -13.77
CA THR A 10 7.35 -2.58 -14.09
C THR A 10 6.11 -2.11 -14.84
N PHE A 11 5.49 -1.01 -14.42
CA PHE A 11 4.17 -0.61 -14.90
C PHE A 11 3.89 0.88 -14.68
N THR A 12 2.95 1.39 -15.46
CA THR A 12 2.26 2.66 -15.23
C THR A 12 0.95 2.45 -14.48
N LEU A 13 0.32 3.55 -14.05
CA LEU A 13 -1.01 3.51 -13.45
C LEU A 13 -2.04 2.91 -14.42
N ALA A 14 -1.94 3.24 -15.70
CA ALA A 14 -2.86 2.76 -16.73
C ALA A 14 -2.75 1.24 -16.91
N ASP A 15 -1.52 0.70 -16.90
CA ASP A 15 -1.29 -0.74 -17.05
C ASP A 15 -1.93 -1.53 -15.90
N VAL A 16 -1.79 -1.05 -14.67
CA VAL A 16 -2.40 -1.71 -13.49
C VAL A 16 -3.91 -1.66 -13.57
N VAL A 17 -4.49 -0.51 -13.94
CA VAL A 17 -5.94 -0.40 -14.10
C VAL A 17 -6.42 -1.36 -15.17
N PHE A 18 -5.76 -1.42 -16.32
CA PHE A 18 -6.13 -2.30 -17.42
C PHE A 18 -6.01 -3.78 -17.05
N ALA A 19 -4.85 -4.21 -16.54
CA ALA A 19 -4.56 -5.61 -16.21
C ALA A 19 -5.29 -6.12 -14.96
N ALA A 20 -5.83 -5.23 -14.13
CA ALA A 20 -6.63 -5.59 -12.96
C ALA A 20 -8.15 -5.61 -13.23
N ARG A 21 -8.57 -5.34 -14.47
CA ARG A 21 -9.98 -5.46 -14.86
C ARG A 21 -10.40 -6.92 -14.92
N THR A 22 -11.61 -7.15 -14.47
CA THR A 22 -12.32 -8.43 -14.54
C THR A 22 -13.73 -8.15 -15.03
N ASP A 23 -14.47 -9.19 -15.40
CA ASP A 23 -15.87 -9.04 -15.86
C ASP A 23 -16.76 -8.46 -14.75
N ASP A 24 -16.45 -8.75 -13.48
CA ASP A 24 -17.22 -8.28 -12.32
C ASP A 24 -16.77 -6.91 -11.80
N VAL A 25 -15.48 -6.58 -11.92
CA VAL A 25 -14.90 -5.40 -11.28
C VAL A 25 -13.92 -4.68 -12.22
N VAL A 26 -14.19 -3.38 -12.41
CA VAL A 26 -13.28 -2.43 -13.07
C VAL A 26 -12.76 -1.45 -12.01
N PRO A 27 -11.47 -1.53 -11.63
CA PRO A 27 -10.91 -0.60 -10.64
C PRO A 27 -10.86 0.82 -11.18
N SER A 28 -11.31 1.78 -10.38
CA SER A 28 -11.18 3.20 -10.73
C SER A 28 -9.72 3.64 -10.74
N ARG A 29 -9.39 4.62 -11.59
CA ARG A 29 -8.04 5.21 -11.63
C ARG A 29 -7.61 5.79 -10.28
N GLU A 30 -8.54 6.35 -9.52
CA GLU A 30 -8.26 6.90 -8.20
C GLU A 30 -7.98 5.82 -7.15
N ALA A 31 -8.74 4.72 -7.15
CA ALA A 31 -8.47 3.61 -6.25
C ALA A 31 -7.09 3.00 -6.53
N ALA A 32 -6.76 2.76 -7.81
CA ALA A 32 -5.45 2.26 -8.21
C ALA A 32 -4.32 3.23 -7.84
N ARG A 33 -4.50 4.54 -8.06
CA ARG A 33 -3.53 5.57 -7.67
C ARG A 33 -3.29 5.57 -6.17
N LYS A 34 -4.35 5.52 -5.36
CA LYS A 34 -4.27 5.49 -3.90
C LYS A 34 -3.54 4.25 -3.41
N TYR A 35 -3.78 3.10 -4.05
CA TYR A 35 -3.13 1.84 -3.70
C TYR A 35 -1.63 1.85 -4.05
N ILE A 36 -1.27 2.23 -5.28
CA ILE A 36 0.13 2.36 -5.73
C ILE A 36 0.90 3.33 -4.83
N ARG A 37 0.31 4.49 -4.49
CA ARG A 37 0.95 5.47 -3.60
C ARG A 37 1.24 4.88 -2.22
N ARG A 38 0.33 4.10 -1.65
CA ARG A 38 0.57 3.43 -0.36
C ARG A 38 1.70 2.42 -0.44
N LEU A 39 1.71 1.59 -1.48
CA LEU A 39 2.78 0.62 -1.69
C LEU A 39 4.14 1.31 -1.90
N GLN A 40 4.18 2.43 -2.64
CA GLN A 40 5.39 3.24 -2.78
C GLN A 40 5.86 3.79 -1.43
N MET A 41 4.97 4.40 -0.64
CA MET A 41 5.32 4.93 0.69
C MET A 41 5.76 3.84 1.67
N ALA A 42 5.16 2.65 1.59
CA ALA A 42 5.54 1.47 2.38
C ALA A 42 6.80 0.77 1.83
N GLY A 43 7.44 1.30 0.79
CA GLY A 43 8.70 0.77 0.26
C GLY A 43 8.58 -0.45 -0.66
N TYR A 44 7.37 -0.89 -1.01
CA TYR A 44 7.13 -2.01 -1.95
C TYR A 44 7.53 -1.67 -3.38
N LEU A 45 7.30 -0.42 -3.80
CA LEU A 45 7.55 0.04 -5.16
C LEU A 45 8.70 1.04 -5.20
N ALA A 46 9.52 0.96 -6.23
CA ALA A 46 10.47 1.99 -6.63
C ALA A 46 9.89 2.83 -7.76
N LEU A 47 10.01 4.16 -7.67
CA LEU A 47 9.69 5.06 -8.77
C LEU A 47 10.86 5.04 -9.76
N VAL A 48 10.61 4.57 -10.98
CA VAL A 48 11.64 4.43 -12.03
C VAL A 48 11.72 5.69 -12.89
N ASN A 49 10.56 6.27 -13.22
CA ASN A 49 10.48 7.53 -13.95
C ASN A 49 9.40 8.40 -13.32
N ALA A 50 9.80 9.60 -12.89
CA ALA A 50 8.91 10.60 -12.33
C ALA A 50 8.54 11.58 -13.45
N GLU A 51 7.32 11.47 -13.96
CA GLU A 51 6.79 12.46 -14.90
C GLU A 51 5.97 13.52 -14.17
N THR A 52 5.95 14.75 -14.71
CA THR A 52 5.11 15.86 -14.23
C THR A 52 3.64 15.43 -14.10
N ILE A 53 3.19 14.55 -15.00
CA ILE A 53 1.88 13.94 -14.94
C ILE A 53 2.01 12.56 -14.27
N ALA A 54 1.50 12.44 -13.05
CA ALA A 54 1.55 11.20 -12.27
C ALA A 54 0.98 9.96 -12.99
N SER A 55 0.07 10.12 -13.96
CA SER A 55 -0.47 8.99 -14.73
C SER A 55 0.56 8.36 -15.68
N ARG A 56 1.63 9.07 -16.02
CA ARG A 56 2.72 8.59 -16.89
C ARG A 56 3.97 8.17 -16.11
N SER A 57 3.96 8.37 -14.79
CA SER A 57 5.02 7.86 -13.93
C SER A 57 5.09 6.33 -14.04
N THR A 58 6.30 5.81 -13.95
CA THR A 58 6.57 4.37 -14.04
C THR A 58 7.10 3.86 -12.71
N TRP A 59 6.49 2.79 -12.20
CA TRP A 59 6.88 2.13 -10.97
C TRP A 59 7.41 0.73 -11.26
N ARG A 60 8.25 0.24 -10.34
CA ARG A 60 8.74 -1.15 -10.34
C ARG A 60 8.52 -1.77 -8.97
N LEU A 61 7.96 -2.99 -8.96
CA LEU A 61 7.91 -3.83 -7.77
C LEU A 61 9.32 -4.27 -7.39
N LYS A 62 9.75 -3.98 -6.15
CA LYS A 62 11.02 -4.48 -5.64
C LYS A 62 10.94 -6.00 -5.49
N PRO A 63 11.92 -6.78 -5.99
CA PRO A 63 11.88 -8.24 -5.91
C PRO A 63 11.69 -8.77 -4.49
N ALA A 64 12.35 -8.16 -3.50
CA ALA A 64 12.24 -8.51 -2.09
C ALA A 64 10.84 -8.26 -1.48
N MET A 65 10.02 -7.45 -2.13
CA MET A 65 8.68 -7.06 -1.65
C MET A 65 7.56 -7.84 -2.36
N ASN A 66 7.92 -8.84 -3.18
CA ASN A 66 6.97 -9.78 -3.75
C ASN A 66 6.61 -10.88 -2.73
N THR A 67 5.94 -10.49 -1.65
CA THR A 67 5.77 -11.30 -0.43
C THR A 67 4.74 -12.43 -0.51
N GLY A 68 3.94 -12.51 -1.58
CA GLY A 68 2.92 -13.57 -1.70
C GLY A 68 1.71 -13.16 -2.55
N PRO A 69 0.83 -14.13 -2.88
CA PRO A 69 -0.35 -13.88 -3.69
C PRO A 69 -1.39 -13.00 -2.98
N GLN A 70 -1.38 -12.99 -1.64
CA GLN A 70 -2.21 -12.10 -0.85
C GLN A 70 -1.69 -10.65 -0.97
N ALA A 71 -2.61 -9.72 -1.19
CA ALA A 71 -2.28 -8.33 -1.40
C ALA A 71 -1.93 -7.66 -0.06
N PRO A 72 -0.88 -6.81 0.00
CA PRO A 72 -0.68 -5.95 1.17
C PRO A 72 -1.90 -5.05 1.39
N GLU A 73 -2.42 -5.09 2.61
CA GLU A 73 -3.60 -4.34 3.04
C GLU A 73 -3.20 -3.14 3.90
N ALA A 74 -3.92 -2.02 3.73
CA ALA A 74 -3.79 -0.90 4.65
C ALA A 74 -4.70 -1.14 5.85
N ARG A 75 -4.11 -1.45 7.01
CA ARG A 75 -4.82 -1.60 8.28
C ARG A 75 -4.54 -0.43 9.20
N ARG A 76 -5.55 -0.01 9.97
CA ARG A 76 -5.36 0.96 11.05
C ARG A 76 -4.81 0.19 12.25
N ILE A 77 -3.71 0.70 12.81
CA ILE A 77 -3.18 0.21 14.08
C ILE A 77 -3.58 1.26 15.12
N GLU A 78 -4.28 0.84 16.16
CA GLU A 78 -4.62 1.68 17.31
C GLU A 78 -3.61 1.38 18.42
N THR A 79 -2.82 2.38 18.81
CA THR A 79 -1.86 2.25 19.92
C THR A 79 -2.57 2.64 21.22
N VAL A 80 -2.54 1.74 22.20
CA VAL A 80 -2.89 2.07 23.59
C VAL A 80 -1.63 2.63 24.25
N ALA A 81 -1.74 3.75 24.95
CA ALA A 81 -0.63 4.35 25.70
C ALA A 81 -1.06 4.60 27.14
N LEU A 82 -0.16 4.33 28.08
CA LEU A 82 -0.37 4.62 29.49
C LEU A 82 -0.10 6.10 29.74
N TRP A 83 -1.05 6.81 30.32
CA TRP A 83 -0.83 8.16 30.81
C TRP A 83 -0.29 8.09 32.24
N ASP A 84 0.92 8.60 32.47
CA ASP A 84 1.46 8.79 33.82
C ASP A 84 1.17 10.22 34.29
N PRO A 85 0.26 10.40 35.27
CA PRO A 85 -0.08 11.73 35.78
C PRO A 85 1.05 12.37 36.60
N ASN A 86 2.01 11.60 37.12
CA ASN A 86 3.12 12.11 37.91
C ASN A 86 4.19 12.76 37.03
N THR A 87 4.44 12.17 35.86
CA THR A 87 5.39 12.70 34.88
C THR A 87 4.73 13.51 33.76
N GLN A 88 3.39 13.50 33.70
CA GLN A 88 2.56 14.12 32.67
C GLN A 88 2.95 13.68 31.25
N LYS A 89 3.24 12.39 31.08
CA LYS A 89 3.71 11.83 29.82
C LYS A 89 2.91 10.59 29.43
N PHE A 90 2.82 10.37 28.13
CA PHE A 90 2.38 9.10 27.57
C PHE A 90 3.57 8.14 27.52
N VAL A 91 3.43 6.99 28.17
CA VAL A 91 4.34 5.86 28.06
C VAL A 91 3.74 4.91 27.02
N PRO A 92 4.47 4.57 25.94
CA PRO A 92 4.00 3.57 24.98
C PRO A 92 3.78 2.25 25.74
N ASP A 93 2.57 1.70 25.69
CA ASP A 93 2.37 0.29 26.02
C ASP A 93 2.86 -0.51 24.80
N ASP A 94 3.61 -1.58 25.02
CA ASP A 94 4.27 -2.30 23.93
C ASP A 94 3.20 -2.76 22.91
N VAL A 95 3.33 -2.27 21.67
CA VAL A 95 2.30 -2.35 20.62
C VAL A 95 1.82 -3.78 20.42
N VAL A 96 0.64 -4.12 20.98
CA VAL A 96 -0.10 -5.31 20.55
C VAL A 96 -0.93 -4.88 19.35
N ALA A 97 -0.47 -5.24 18.15
CA ALA A 97 -1.28 -5.21 16.95
C ALA A 97 -2.45 -6.20 17.13
N SER A 98 -3.50 -5.77 17.82
CA SER A 98 -4.72 -6.57 17.96
C SER A 98 -5.53 -6.39 16.68
N GLU A 99 -5.67 -7.49 15.95
CA GLU A 99 -6.60 -7.60 14.85
C GLU A 99 -8.01 -7.53 15.43
N VAL A 100 -8.71 -6.40 15.24
CA VAL A 100 -10.14 -6.34 15.55
C VAL A 100 -10.88 -7.04 14.41
N LEU A 101 -11.03 -8.36 14.51
CA LEU A 101 -12.06 -9.10 13.77
C LEU A 101 -13.42 -8.69 14.37
N ARG A 102 -14.20 -7.94 13.59
CA ARG A 102 -15.64 -7.73 13.84
C ARG A 102 -16.45 -8.74 13.04
#